data_AF-A0A954YMT3-F1
#
_entry.id   AF-A0A954YMT3-F1
#
_cell.length_a   1.000
_cell.length_b   1.000
_cell.length_c   1.000
_cell.angle_alpha   90.00
_cell.angle_beta   90.00
_cell.angle_gamma   90.00
#
_symmetry.space_group_name_H-M   'P 1'
#
loop_
_entity.id
_entity.type
_entity.pdbx_description
1 polymer ?
#
loop_
_entity_poly.entity_id
_entity_poly.type
_entity_poly.pdbx_seq_one_letter_code
_entity_poly.pdbx_strand_id
1 'polypeptide(L)'
;MRKPTIDRRTFLGATASAFAFTYVPSRAFGANERLHVAGIGVGGKGASDVSGSADAGCNIVALCDVDHARASGTFKKFPGAKVYKDFRVMLEEQKDIDAVTVSTPDHCHAPAAVMAMRLGKHVYCQKPLTHSVYEARLMAETAQQCGVATQMGNQAHANEPIR
;
A
#
# COMPACT_ATOMS: atom_id res chain seq x y z
N MET A 1 -49.89 13.83 -30.09
CA MET A 1 -48.59 13.44 -29.49
C MET A 1 -48.71 12.05 -28.90
N ARG A 2 -48.05 11.03 -29.46
CA ARG A 2 -48.04 9.65 -28.91
C ARG A 2 -47.04 9.59 -27.75
N LYS A 3 -47.48 9.16 -26.56
CA LYS A 3 -46.59 8.91 -25.42
C LYS A 3 -45.69 7.68 -25.73
N PRO A 4 -44.38 7.74 -25.48
CA PRO A 4 -43.53 6.56 -25.63
C PRO A 4 -43.91 5.53 -24.56
N THR A 5 -44.33 4.34 -25.00
CA THR A 5 -44.57 3.18 -24.13
C THR A 5 -43.23 2.54 -23.80
N ILE A 6 -42.82 2.60 -22.53
CA ILE A 6 -41.62 1.92 -22.04
C ILE A 6 -41.88 0.40 -22.09
N ASP A 7 -41.11 -0.31 -22.91
CA ASP A 7 -41.17 -1.77 -23.01
C ASP A 7 -40.49 -2.42 -21.79
N ARG A 8 -41.02 -3.54 -21.31
CA ARG A 8 -40.50 -4.27 -20.15
C ARG A 8 -39.04 -4.70 -20.33
N ARG A 9 -38.63 -4.97 -21.57
CA ARG A 9 -37.25 -5.29 -21.92
C ARG A 9 -36.31 -4.09 -21.76
N THR A 10 -36.77 -2.88 -22.10
CA THR A 10 -36.02 -1.65 -21.90
C THR A 10 -35.89 -1.30 -20.42
N PHE A 11 -36.92 -1.58 -19.61
CA PHE A 11 -36.87 -1.39 -18.15
C PHE A 11 -35.94 -2.39 -17.44
N LEU A 12 -35.93 -3.66 -17.86
CA LEU A 12 -35.01 -4.67 -17.35
C LEU A 12 -33.56 -4.40 -17.79
N GLY A 13 -33.35 -3.92 -19.02
CA GLY A 13 -32.03 -3.51 -19.50
C GLY A 13 -31.48 -2.27 -18.79
N ALA A 14 -32.35 -1.34 -18.39
CA ALA A 14 -31.97 -0.13 -17.65
C ALA A 14 -31.74 -0.35 -16.14
N THR A 15 -32.30 -1.40 -15.56
CA THR A 15 -32.10 -1.73 -14.13
C THR A 15 -30.83 -2.55 -13.89
N ALA A 16 -30.37 -3.36 -14.85
CA ALA A 16 -29.12 -4.13 -14.73
C ALA A 16 -27.86 -3.25 -14.63
N SER A 17 -27.85 -2.08 -15.29
CA SER A 17 -26.75 -1.12 -15.24
C SER A 17 -26.75 -0.23 -13.99
N ALA A 18 -27.88 -0.12 -13.28
CA ALA A 18 -27.99 0.68 -12.06
C ALA A 18 -27.38 -0.01 -10.81
N PHE A 19 -27.11 -1.32 -10.88
CA PHE A 19 -26.50 -2.10 -9.78
C PHE A 19 -25.01 -2.39 -9.99
N ALA A 20 -24.38 -1.88 -11.05
CA ALA A 20 -22.97 -2.15 -11.36
C ALA A 20 -21.96 -1.48 -10.40
N PHE A 21 -22.43 -0.61 -9.49
CA PHE A 21 -21.62 -0.09 -8.38
C PHE A 21 -21.93 -0.87 -7.11
N THR A 22 -21.53 -2.14 -7.08
CA THR A 22 -21.52 -2.89 -5.82
C THR A 22 -20.39 -2.31 -4.97
N TYR A 23 -20.75 -1.51 -3.97
CA TYR A 23 -19.83 -1.13 -2.90
C TYR A 23 -19.53 -2.40 -2.08
N VAL A 24 -18.47 -3.10 -2.45
CA VAL A 24 -17.99 -4.26 -1.69
C VAL A 24 -17.07 -3.73 -0.59
N PRO A 25 -17.48 -3.79 0.69
CA PRO A 25 -16.63 -3.34 1.78
C PRO A 25 -15.36 -4.21 1.83
N SER A 26 -14.21 -3.62 2.15
CA SER A 26 -12.93 -4.35 2.25
C SER A 26 -13.00 -5.58 3.18
N ARG A 27 -13.94 -5.59 4.13
CA ARG A 27 -14.23 -6.70 5.05
C ARG A 27 -14.90 -7.91 4.40
N ALA A 28 -15.47 -7.77 3.20
CA ALA A 28 -16.10 -8.86 2.45
C ALA A 28 -15.11 -9.68 1.62
N PHE A 29 -13.87 -9.20 1.46
CA PHE A 29 -12.82 -9.92 0.75
C PHE A 29 -12.26 -11.06 1.61
N GLY A 30 -12.14 -12.25 1.00
CA GLY A 30 -11.53 -13.43 1.61
C GLY A 30 -10.03 -13.22 1.88
N ALA A 31 -9.41 -14.11 2.65
CA ALA A 31 -7.98 -14.01 2.98
C ALA A 31 -7.07 -13.93 1.74
N ASN A 32 -7.45 -14.59 0.64
CA ASN A 32 -6.71 -14.59 -0.64
C ASN A 32 -6.92 -13.32 -1.49
N GLU A 33 -7.84 -12.44 -1.12
CA GLU A 33 -8.15 -11.22 -1.87
C GLU A 33 -7.63 -9.96 -1.16
N ARG A 34 -6.96 -10.12 -0.02
CA ARG A 34 -6.33 -9.02 0.72
C ARG A 34 -4.95 -8.74 0.15
N LEU A 35 -4.61 -7.46 0.00
CA LEU A 35 -3.25 -7.05 -0.34
C LEU A 35 -2.25 -7.51 0.72
N HIS A 36 -1.21 -8.20 0.29
CA HIS A 36 -0.09 -8.59 1.11
C HIS A 36 0.92 -7.44 1.20
N VAL A 37 1.10 -6.92 2.40
CA VAL A 37 1.94 -5.75 2.67
C VAL A 37 3.15 -6.13 3.52
N ALA A 38 4.31 -5.63 3.13
CA ALA A 38 5.51 -5.70 3.94
C ALA A 38 5.92 -4.31 4.47
N GLY A 39 6.51 -4.27 5.66
CA GLY A 39 7.05 -3.02 6.24
C GLY A 39 8.56 -2.96 6.19
N ILE A 40 9.14 -1.83 5.76
CA ILE A 40 10.58 -1.54 5.76
C ILE A 40 10.85 -0.35 6.69
N GLY A 41 11.58 -0.60 7.78
CA GLY A 41 11.72 0.34 8.89
C GLY A 41 10.42 0.39 9.69
N VAL A 42 10.23 -0.56 10.59
CA VAL A 42 8.94 -0.81 11.28
C VAL A 42 8.94 -0.42 12.76
N GLY A 43 10.02 0.20 13.25
CA GLY A 43 10.05 0.93 14.51
C GLY A 43 9.49 2.36 14.38
N GLY A 44 9.09 2.97 15.51
CA GLY A 44 8.64 4.37 15.54
C GLY A 44 7.48 4.65 14.57
N LYS A 45 7.68 5.57 13.60
CA LYS A 45 6.64 5.91 12.62
C LYS A 45 6.20 4.71 11.78
N GLY A 46 7.13 3.82 11.42
CA GLY A 46 6.81 2.62 10.65
C GLY A 46 5.82 1.68 11.34
N ALA A 47 5.84 1.63 12.68
CA ALA A 47 4.86 0.85 13.45
C ALA A 47 3.41 1.33 13.19
N SER A 48 3.23 2.65 13.08
CA SER A 48 1.92 3.24 12.76
C SER A 48 1.53 3.07 11.29
N ASP A 49 2.48 3.04 10.36
CA ASP A 49 2.19 2.81 8.94
C ASP A 49 1.76 1.36 8.70
N VAL A 50 2.50 0.39 9.25
CA VAL A 50 2.12 -1.03 9.21
C VAL A 50 0.76 -1.25 9.88
N SER A 51 0.51 -0.60 11.03
CA SER A 51 -0.80 -0.68 11.69
C SER A 51 -1.91 -0.10 10.82
N GLY A 52 -1.69 1.06 10.19
CA GLY A 52 -2.65 1.68 9.28
C GLY A 52 -2.96 0.80 8.07
N SER A 53 -1.95 0.12 7.50
CA SER A 53 -2.18 -0.87 6.43
C SER A 53 -3.04 -2.04 6.91
N ALA A 54 -2.78 -2.57 8.12
CA ALA A 54 -3.59 -3.63 8.70
C ALA A 54 -5.03 -3.18 8.98
N ASP A 55 -5.21 -1.98 9.53
CA ASP A 55 -6.52 -1.38 9.82
C ASP A 55 -7.32 -1.11 8.53
N ALA A 56 -6.63 -0.83 7.42
CA ALA A 56 -7.22 -0.72 6.08
C ALA A 56 -7.63 -2.09 5.47
N GLY A 57 -7.34 -3.20 6.15
CA GLY A 57 -7.70 -4.56 5.74
C GLY A 57 -6.59 -5.33 5.01
N CYS A 58 -5.36 -4.83 4.99
CA CYS A 58 -4.23 -5.54 4.38
C CYS A 58 -3.73 -6.70 5.26
N ASN A 59 -3.14 -7.71 4.62
CA ASN A 59 -2.45 -8.79 5.30
C ASN A 59 -0.96 -8.42 5.48
N ILE A 60 -0.46 -8.38 6.71
CA ILE A 60 0.95 -8.04 6.99
C ILE A 60 1.79 -9.32 6.94
N VAL A 61 2.56 -9.50 5.86
CA VAL A 61 3.28 -10.75 5.59
C VAL A 61 4.75 -10.73 5.95
N ALA A 62 5.37 -9.54 5.94
CA ALA A 62 6.78 -9.39 6.29
C ALA A 62 7.07 -8.06 6.99
N LEU A 63 8.03 -8.07 7.91
CA LEU A 63 8.47 -6.90 8.66
C LEU A 63 10.00 -6.85 8.68
N CYS A 64 10.56 -5.72 8.25
CA CYS A 64 12.00 -5.51 8.19
C CYS A 64 12.41 -4.31 9.05
N ASP A 65 13.36 -4.52 9.95
CA ASP A 65 14.05 -3.44 10.65
C ASP A 65 15.49 -3.84 10.96
N VAL A 66 16.43 -2.88 10.91
CA VAL A 66 17.83 -3.12 11.30
C VAL A 66 17.98 -3.20 12.82
N ASP A 67 17.10 -2.53 13.57
CA ASP A 67 17.03 -2.50 15.03
C ASP A 67 15.81 -3.29 15.51
N HIS A 68 16.00 -4.58 15.72
CA HIS A 68 14.95 -5.49 16.20
C HIS A 68 14.47 -5.17 17.61
N ALA A 69 15.31 -4.56 18.45
CA ALA A 69 14.89 -4.19 19.80
C ALA A 69 13.85 -3.06 19.73
N ARG A 70 14.14 -2.03 18.93
CA ARG A 70 13.21 -0.92 18.68
C ARG A 70 11.93 -1.35 17.95
N ALA A 71 12.04 -2.30 17.02
CA ALA A 71 10.90 -2.83 16.27
C ALA A 71 10.09 -3.93 16.99
N SER A 72 10.55 -4.39 18.16
CA SER A 72 9.98 -5.55 18.85
C SER A 72 8.48 -5.45 19.13
N GLY A 73 7.97 -4.24 19.42
CA GLY A 73 6.54 -4.00 19.61
C GLY A 73 5.72 -4.32 18.35
N THR A 74 6.22 -3.95 17.18
CA THR A 74 5.56 -4.24 15.90
C THR A 74 5.60 -5.73 15.57
N PHE A 75 6.73 -6.41 15.81
CA PHE A 75 6.84 -7.85 15.61
C PHE A 75 5.86 -8.64 16.49
N LYS A 76 5.72 -8.24 17.76
CA LYS A 76 4.74 -8.86 18.68
C LYS A 76 3.29 -8.61 18.27
N LYS A 77 3.00 -7.44 17.68
CA LYS A 77 1.66 -7.10 17.19
C LYS A 77 1.26 -7.93 15.96
N PHE A 78 2.22 -8.30 15.12
CA PHE A 78 2.00 -9.09 13.90
C PHE A 78 2.83 -10.38 13.91
N PRO A 79 2.52 -11.35 14.79
CA PRO A 79 3.34 -12.54 14.99
C PRO A 79 3.36 -13.50 13.78
N GLY A 80 2.42 -13.34 12.84
CA GLY A 80 2.37 -14.11 11.59
C GLY A 80 3.26 -13.57 10.47
N ALA A 81 3.80 -12.36 10.61
CA ALA A 81 4.68 -11.76 9.60
C ALA A 81 6.11 -12.30 9.75
N LYS A 82 6.76 -12.68 8.64
CA LYS A 82 8.17 -13.08 8.66
C LYS A 82 9.05 -11.86 8.94
N VAL A 83 9.95 -11.99 9.91
CA VAL A 83 10.84 -10.90 10.34
C VAL A 83 12.16 -10.96 9.59
N TYR A 84 12.60 -9.81 9.10
CA TYR A 84 13.85 -9.62 8.38
C TYR A 84 14.68 -8.50 9.02
N LYS A 85 16.00 -8.55 8.82
CA LYS A 85 16.93 -7.50 9.24
C LYS A 85 17.36 -6.59 8.08
N ASP A 86 17.27 -7.10 6.86
CA ASP A 86 17.70 -6.43 5.64
C ASP A 86 16.57 -6.47 4.61
N PHE A 87 16.17 -5.30 4.11
CA PHE A 87 15.07 -5.20 3.17
C PHE A 87 15.41 -5.81 1.82
N ARG A 88 16.70 -5.87 1.45
CA ARG A 88 17.16 -6.46 0.19
C ARG A 88 16.88 -7.96 0.21
N VAL A 89 17.28 -8.62 1.30
CA VAL A 89 17.01 -10.03 1.55
C VAL A 89 15.50 -10.28 1.61
N MET A 90 14.74 -9.42 2.32
CA MET A 90 13.28 -9.53 2.38
C MET A 90 12.65 -9.49 0.98
N LEU A 91 13.01 -8.51 0.16
CA LEU A 91 12.47 -8.33 -1.19
C LEU A 91 12.88 -9.46 -2.14
N GLU A 92 14.06 -10.07 -1.91
CA GLU A 92 14.53 -11.22 -2.68
C GLU A 92 13.85 -12.53 -2.25
N GLU A 93 13.65 -12.79 -0.96
CA GLU A 93 13.10 -14.05 -0.46
C GLU A 93 11.57 -14.08 -0.46
N GLN A 94 10.91 -12.98 -0.10
CA GLN A 94 9.46 -12.93 0.12
C GLN A 94 8.74 -12.58 -1.18
N LYS A 95 8.19 -13.59 -1.86
CA LYS A 95 7.59 -13.44 -3.20
C LYS A 95 6.15 -12.94 -3.19
N ASP A 96 5.43 -13.20 -2.12
CA ASP A 96 4.01 -12.90 -1.93
C ASP A 96 3.77 -11.48 -1.37
N ILE A 97 4.68 -10.53 -1.61
CA ILE A 97 4.46 -9.11 -1.29
C ILE A 97 3.78 -8.44 -2.49
N ASP A 98 2.71 -7.69 -2.26
CA ASP A 98 2.06 -6.83 -3.27
C ASP A 98 2.52 -5.37 -3.13
N ALA A 99 2.66 -4.90 -1.88
CA ALA A 99 3.05 -3.52 -1.57
C ALA A 99 4.00 -3.43 -0.37
N VAL A 100 4.76 -2.35 -0.30
CA VAL A 100 5.63 -2.04 0.84
C VAL A 100 5.30 -0.69 1.47
N THR A 101 5.40 -0.63 2.79
CA THR A 101 5.56 0.65 3.51
C THR A 101 7.04 0.90 3.76
N VAL A 102 7.51 2.11 3.47
CA VAL A 102 8.91 2.54 3.65
C VAL A 102 8.94 3.70 4.63
N SER A 103 9.45 3.44 5.83
CA SER A 103 9.49 4.41 6.95
C SER A 103 10.84 4.40 7.67
N THR A 104 11.91 4.09 6.92
CA THR A 104 13.30 4.19 7.36
C THR A 104 13.70 5.66 7.61
N PRO A 105 14.93 5.95 8.05
CA PRO A 105 15.50 7.27 7.84
C PRO A 105 15.43 7.69 6.36
N ASP A 106 15.30 8.99 6.12
CA ASP A 106 15.01 9.61 4.81
C ASP A 106 16.05 9.30 3.73
N HIS A 107 17.34 9.22 4.09
CA HIS A 107 18.41 8.81 3.17
C HIS A 107 18.30 7.36 2.66
N CYS A 108 17.48 6.53 3.31
CA CYS A 108 17.21 5.14 2.89
C CYS A 108 15.87 4.97 2.15
N HIS A 109 15.03 6.02 2.08
CA HIS A 109 13.73 5.94 1.41
C HIS A 109 13.87 5.58 -0.07
N ALA A 110 14.66 6.35 -0.83
CA ALA A 110 14.78 6.15 -2.27
C ALA A 110 15.39 4.79 -2.66
N PRO A 111 16.50 4.33 -2.04
CA PRO A 111 17.03 3.00 -2.33
C PRO A 111 16.02 1.87 -2.10
N ALA A 112 15.33 1.87 -0.95
CA ALA A 112 14.34 0.83 -0.63
C ALA A 112 13.12 0.89 -1.55
N ALA A 113 12.58 2.08 -1.79
CA ALA A 113 11.42 2.28 -2.65
C ALA A 113 11.71 1.91 -4.10
N VAL A 114 12.81 2.38 -4.68
CA VAL A 114 13.20 2.08 -6.07
C VAL A 114 13.42 0.57 -6.26
N MET A 115 14.07 -0.10 -5.31
CA MET A 115 14.24 -1.55 -5.36
C MET A 115 12.89 -2.28 -5.36
N ALA A 116 11.98 -1.90 -4.47
CA ALA A 116 10.64 -2.49 -4.40
C ALA A 116 9.84 -2.26 -5.69
N MET A 117 9.85 -1.04 -6.22
CA MET A 117 9.15 -0.71 -7.48
C MET A 117 9.69 -1.51 -8.67
N ARG A 118 11.01 -1.67 -8.78
CA ARG A 118 11.65 -2.48 -9.82
C ARG A 118 11.28 -3.97 -9.74
N LEU A 119 10.86 -4.44 -8.57
CA LEU A 119 10.30 -5.77 -8.34
C LEU A 119 8.77 -5.82 -8.49
N GLY A 120 8.17 -4.77 -9.07
CA GLY A 120 6.73 -4.66 -9.33
C GLY A 120 5.89 -4.39 -8.10
N LYS A 121 6.48 -3.94 -6.99
CA LYS A 121 5.76 -3.73 -5.72
C LYS A 121 5.26 -2.30 -5.61
N HIS A 122 4.02 -2.12 -5.15
CA HIS A 122 3.48 -0.79 -4.83
C HIS A 122 4.17 -0.21 -3.60
N VAL A 123 4.27 1.12 -3.51
CA VAL A 123 5.05 1.77 -2.44
C VAL A 123 4.27 2.88 -1.75
N TYR A 124 4.12 2.75 -0.43
CA TYR A 124 3.83 3.87 0.45
C TYR A 124 5.15 4.31 1.12
N CYS A 125 5.60 5.54 0.91
CA CYS A 125 6.88 6.03 1.44
C CYS A 125 6.68 7.27 2.31
N GLN A 126 7.32 7.33 3.49
CA GLN A 126 7.16 8.46 4.39
C GLN A 126 7.75 9.77 3.88
N LYS A 127 7.23 10.87 4.42
CA LYS A 127 7.82 12.21 4.28
C LYS A 127 9.03 12.38 5.23
N PRO A 128 10.04 13.21 4.87
CA PRO A 128 10.29 13.72 3.53
C PRO A 128 10.60 12.57 2.55
N LEU A 129 10.17 12.69 1.30
CA LEU A 129 10.22 11.57 0.34
C LEU A 129 11.65 11.09 0.07
N THR A 130 12.57 12.04 -0.12
CA THR A 130 13.96 11.78 -0.49
C THR A 130 14.87 12.88 0.08
N HIS A 131 16.18 12.65 0.03
CA HIS A 131 17.18 13.63 0.43
C HIS A 131 17.51 14.62 -0.70
N SER A 132 17.29 14.24 -1.97
CA SER A 132 17.56 15.08 -3.14
C SER A 132 16.41 15.11 -4.15
N VAL A 133 16.37 16.19 -4.95
CA VAL A 133 15.44 16.31 -6.09
C VAL A 133 15.71 15.24 -7.15
N TYR A 134 16.98 14.84 -7.32
CA TYR A 134 17.35 13.77 -8.24
C TYR A 134 16.68 12.45 -7.86
N GLU A 135 16.75 12.06 -6.59
CA GLU A 135 16.09 10.85 -6.09
C GLU A 135 14.58 10.90 -6.26
N ALA A 136 13.95 12.06 -6.04
CA ALA A 136 12.52 12.22 -6.24
C ALA A 136 12.12 12.00 -7.71
N ARG A 137 12.90 12.53 -8.67
CA ARG A 137 12.69 12.31 -10.11
C ARG A 137 12.89 10.85 -10.48
N LEU A 138 13.97 10.23 -9.98
CA LEU A 138 14.24 8.82 -10.19
C LEU A 138 13.10 7.93 -9.69
N MET A 139 12.55 8.22 -8.50
CA MET A 139 11.41 7.48 -7.95
C MET A 139 10.16 7.64 -8.83
N ALA A 140 9.87 8.85 -9.30
CA ALA A 140 8.72 9.12 -10.17
C ALA A 140 8.84 8.40 -11.53
N GLU A 141 10.01 8.47 -12.15
CA GLU A 141 10.30 7.77 -13.41
C GLU A 141 10.22 6.25 -13.23
N THR A 142 10.78 5.72 -12.14
CA THR A 142 10.72 4.28 -11.83
C THR A 142 9.27 3.82 -11.64
N ALA A 143 8.46 4.57 -10.89
CA ALA A 143 7.05 4.26 -10.68
C ALA A 143 6.28 4.19 -12.01
N GLN A 144 6.52 5.17 -12.89
CA GLN A 144 5.91 5.22 -14.22
C GLN A 144 6.35 4.04 -15.10
N GLN A 145 7.65 3.74 -15.14
CA GLN A 145 8.20 2.65 -15.94
C GLN A 145 7.72 1.28 -15.49
N CYS A 146 7.59 1.08 -14.17
CA CYS A 146 7.15 -0.19 -13.59
C CYS A 146 5.62 -0.32 -13.51
N GLY A 147 4.87 0.75 -13.77
CA GLY A 147 3.40 0.74 -13.71
C GLY A 147 2.86 0.50 -12.29
N VAL A 148 3.58 0.94 -11.26
CA VAL A 148 3.22 0.71 -9.85
C VAL A 148 2.58 1.94 -9.22
N ALA A 149 1.59 1.71 -8.35
CA ALA A 149 1.04 2.76 -7.50
C ALA A 149 2.03 3.20 -6.42
N THR A 150 2.13 4.51 -6.21
CA THR A 150 2.95 5.10 -5.14
C THR A 150 2.18 6.16 -4.37
N GLN A 151 2.41 6.24 -3.06
CA GLN A 151 1.86 7.30 -2.21
C GLN A 151 2.91 7.80 -1.22
N MET A 152 3.01 9.12 -1.05
CA MET A 152 3.81 9.70 0.03
C MET A 152 2.98 9.80 1.31
N GLY A 153 3.56 9.45 2.45
CA GLY A 153 2.95 9.54 3.77
C GLY A 153 2.83 10.97 4.28
N ASN A 154 1.97 11.77 3.65
CA ASN A 154 1.68 13.15 4.03
C ASN A 154 0.33 13.24 4.75
N GLN A 155 0.30 12.85 6.02
CA GLN A 155 -0.94 12.63 6.76
C GLN A 155 -1.75 13.93 6.96
N ALA A 156 -1.08 15.08 7.03
CA ALA A 156 -1.73 16.37 7.16
C ALA A 156 -2.64 16.67 5.96
N HIS A 157 -2.14 16.48 4.74
CA HIS A 157 -2.92 16.71 3.51
C HIS A 157 -3.95 15.61 3.21
N ALA A 158 -3.85 14.46 3.89
CA ALA A 158 -4.75 13.32 3.65
C ALA A 158 -6.00 13.34 4.54
N ASN A 159 -6.07 14.23 5.53
CA ASN A 159 -7.14 14.28 6.53
C ASN A 159 -7.99 15.55 6.40
N GLU A 160 -9.22 15.49 6.92
CA GLU A 160 -10.23 16.57 6.94
C GLU A 160 -9.74 17.99 7.29
N PRO A 161 -8.81 18.20 8.25
CA PRO A 161 -8.48 19.56 8.68
C PRO A 161 -7.82 20.43 7.59
N ILE A 162 -7.32 19.82 6.51
CA ILE A 162 -6.60 20.51 5.43
C ILE A 162 -7.20 20.20 4.04
N ARG A 163 -8.23 19.35 3.95
CA ARG A 163 -8.86 18.94 2.69
C ARG A 163 -10.10 19.79 2.38
#